data_AF-A0A935WNM4-F1
#
_entry.id   AF-A0A935WNM4-F1
#
_cell.length_a   1.000
_cell.length_b   1.000
_cell.length_c   1.000
_cell.angle_alpha   90.00
_cell.angle_beta   90.00
_cell.angle_gamma   90.00
#
_symmetry.space_group_name_H-M   'P 1'
#
loop_
_entity.id
_entity.type
_entity.pdbx_description
1 polymer ?
#
loop_
_entity_poly.entity_id
_entity_poly.type
_entity_poly.pdbx_seq_one_letter_code
_entity_poly.pdbx_strand_id
1 'polypeptide(L)'
;MPRVLFLVAVLATALFSQQAGAQTVDCGNGNYCPAGHACLIGDTCGFLIDVPRGSTRTSTGGFCEPGYTEHRFRSGTCAPTSYQQCKNGFACPPGSTCTDDGQCEGLEADGPACGGARCITGRICSSKNTCINPDLIQDCGNGRTLCTKAATCQEPSGCVYVAPERTPQIRKY
;
A
#
# COMPACT_ATOMS: atom_id res chain seq x y z
N MET A 1 -67.41 37.37 11.51
CA MET A 1 -67.46 36.17 12.37
C MET A 1 -67.25 34.94 11.48
N PRO A 2 -66.48 33.94 11.95
CA PRO A 2 -65.60 33.11 11.14
C PRO A 2 -66.25 31.79 10.69
N ARG A 3 -65.71 31.14 9.65
CA ARG A 3 -65.78 29.68 9.51
C ARG A 3 -64.58 29.17 8.71
N VAL A 4 -63.62 28.68 9.47
CA VAL A 4 -62.61 27.69 9.09
C VAL A 4 -63.32 26.46 8.53
N LEU A 5 -62.90 25.96 7.37
CA LEU A 5 -62.93 24.51 7.12
C LEU A 5 -61.75 24.13 6.22
N PHE A 6 -60.84 23.40 6.86
CA PHE A 6 -59.75 22.61 6.32
C PHE A 6 -60.26 21.52 5.35
N LEU A 7 -59.38 21.09 4.42
CA LEU A 7 -58.87 19.72 4.22
C LEU A 7 -58.79 19.25 2.74
N VAL A 8 -57.56 18.84 2.39
CA VAL A 8 -57.17 17.65 1.61
C VAL A 8 -56.83 17.81 0.12
N ALA A 9 -55.74 17.10 -0.22
CA ALA A 9 -55.18 16.78 -1.53
C ALA A 9 -54.20 17.85 -2.06
N VAL A 10 -52.91 17.59 -2.29
CA VAL A 10 -52.23 16.34 -2.67
C VAL A 10 -50.81 16.38 -2.10
N LEU A 11 -50.50 15.44 -1.20
CA LEU A 11 -49.12 15.03 -0.93
C LEU A 11 -48.57 14.38 -2.21
N ALA A 12 -47.92 15.15 -3.06
CA ALA A 12 -46.98 14.64 -4.03
C ALA A 12 -45.59 14.65 -3.38
N THR A 13 -45.41 13.84 -2.35
CA THR A 13 -44.08 13.45 -1.91
C THR A 13 -43.48 12.61 -3.03
N ALA A 14 -42.79 13.29 -3.95
CA ALA A 14 -41.85 12.68 -4.86
C ALA A 14 -40.80 11.96 -4.01
N LEU A 15 -41.03 10.67 -3.81
CA LEU A 15 -40.03 9.70 -3.42
C LEU A 15 -38.98 9.67 -4.54
N PHE A 16 -38.07 10.64 -4.52
CA PHE A 16 -36.77 10.49 -5.16
C PHE A 16 -36.02 9.44 -4.35
N SER A 17 -36.31 8.18 -4.65
CA SER A 17 -35.45 7.06 -4.36
C SER A 17 -34.13 7.34 -5.07
N GLN A 18 -33.20 8.02 -4.39
CA GLN A 18 -31.81 7.99 -4.77
C GLN A 18 -31.35 6.55 -4.56
N GLN A 19 -31.51 5.71 -5.58
CA GLN A 19 -30.67 4.54 -5.73
C GLN A 19 -29.25 5.07 -5.87
N ALA A 20 -28.56 5.20 -4.74
CA ALA A 20 -27.11 5.23 -4.72
C ALA A 20 -26.67 3.88 -5.30
N GLY A 21 -26.57 3.81 -6.63
CA GLY A 21 -25.98 2.67 -7.31
C GLY A 21 -24.61 2.49 -6.69
N ALA A 22 -24.40 1.35 -6.03
CA ALA A 22 -23.11 1.00 -5.46
C ALA A 22 -22.07 1.14 -6.56
N GLN A 23 -21.26 2.20 -6.49
CA GLN A 23 -20.29 2.53 -7.53
C GLN A 23 -19.23 1.42 -7.55
N THR A 24 -19.31 0.54 -8.54
CA THR A 24 -18.33 -0.54 -8.72
C THR A 24 -17.03 0.03 -9.26
N VAL A 25 -15.91 -0.53 -8.82
CA VAL A 25 -14.56 -0.19 -9.34
C VAL A 25 -14.26 -1.10 -10.52
N ASP A 26 -14.16 -0.54 -11.73
CA ASP A 26 -13.73 -1.29 -12.91
C ASP A 26 -12.24 -1.62 -12.80
N CYS A 27 -11.89 -2.90 -12.86
CA CYS A 27 -10.52 -3.37 -12.69
C CYS A 27 -9.71 -3.33 -13.99
N GLY A 28 -10.31 -3.01 -15.13
CA GLY A 28 -9.62 -2.94 -16.43
C GLY A 28 -9.21 -4.29 -17.02
N ASN A 29 -9.50 -5.41 -16.33
CA ASN A 29 -9.28 -6.79 -16.77
C ASN A 29 -10.59 -7.51 -17.15
N GLY A 30 -11.67 -6.74 -17.38
CA GLY A 30 -13.01 -7.30 -17.65
C GLY A 30 -13.78 -7.73 -16.40
N ASN A 31 -13.26 -7.44 -15.21
CA ASN A 31 -13.94 -7.65 -13.94
C ASN A 31 -14.13 -6.32 -13.19
N TYR A 32 -14.90 -6.36 -12.10
CA TYR A 32 -15.10 -5.24 -11.20
C TYR A 32 -15.06 -5.66 -9.73
N CYS A 33 -14.79 -4.68 -8.87
CA CYS A 33 -14.87 -4.79 -7.42
C CYS A 33 -16.02 -3.93 -6.85
N PRO A 34 -16.53 -4.25 -5.65
CA PRO A 34 -17.47 -3.39 -4.95
C PRO A 34 -16.87 -2.00 -4.65
N ALA A 35 -17.74 -1.02 -4.37
CA ALA A 35 -17.32 0.29 -3.88
C ALA A 35 -16.39 0.15 -2.65
N GLY A 36 -15.39 1.02 -2.56
CA GLY A 36 -14.43 1.02 -1.44
C GLY A 36 -13.42 -0.12 -1.47
N HIS A 37 -13.41 -0.95 -2.51
CA HIS A 37 -12.40 -2.00 -2.69
C HIS A 37 -11.38 -1.61 -3.78
N ALA A 38 -10.15 -2.08 -3.62
CA ALA A 38 -9.15 -2.07 -4.67
C ALA A 38 -9.19 -3.37 -5.48
N CYS A 39 -8.91 -3.25 -6.78
CA CYS A 39 -8.63 -4.39 -7.65
C CYS A 39 -7.20 -4.86 -7.43
N LEU A 40 -7.03 -6.11 -7.03
CA LEU A 40 -5.73 -6.68 -6.68
C LEU A 40 -5.27 -7.67 -7.73
N ILE A 41 -3.95 -7.82 -7.85
CA ILE A 41 -3.36 -8.84 -8.72
C ILE A 41 -3.82 -10.23 -8.25
N GLY A 42 -4.22 -11.07 -9.22
CA GLY A 42 -4.79 -12.40 -8.96
C GLY A 42 -6.31 -12.42 -8.81
N ASP A 43 -7.01 -11.52 -9.50
CA ASP A 43 -8.47 -11.51 -9.63
C ASP A 43 -9.23 -11.43 -8.30
N THR A 44 -8.69 -10.68 -7.33
CA THR A 44 -9.36 -10.43 -6.05
C THR A 44 -9.62 -8.95 -5.79
N CYS A 45 -10.53 -8.70 -4.86
CA CYS A 45 -10.87 -7.40 -4.31
C CYS A 45 -10.42 -7.35 -2.84
N GLY A 46 -9.92 -6.20 -2.40
CA GLY A 46 -9.60 -5.94 -1.00
C GLY A 46 -10.18 -4.61 -0.55
N PHE A 47 -10.77 -4.58 0.63
CA PHE A 47 -11.33 -3.34 1.20
C PHE A 47 -10.20 -2.36 1.54
N LEU A 48 -10.28 -1.12 1.05
CA LEU A 48 -9.27 -0.08 1.27
C LEU A 48 -9.16 0.27 2.75
N ILE A 49 -7.94 0.44 3.25
CA ILE A 49 -7.68 0.92 4.60
C ILE A 49 -6.68 2.08 4.57
N ASP A 50 -6.81 3.00 5.51
CA ASP A 50 -5.93 4.17 5.59
C ASP A 50 -4.56 3.82 6.20
N VAL A 51 -4.54 2.95 7.21
CA VAL A 51 -3.33 2.60 7.96
C VAL A 51 -3.32 1.08 8.25
N PRO A 52 -2.30 0.34 7.79
CA PRO A 52 -2.20 -1.09 8.07
C PRO A 52 -1.99 -1.37 9.56
N ARG A 53 -2.52 -2.51 10.04
CA ARG A 53 -2.36 -2.94 11.44
C ARG A 53 -0.88 -3.15 11.76
N GLY A 54 -0.43 -2.62 12.91
CA GLY A 54 0.97 -2.70 13.33
C GLY A 54 1.82 -1.50 12.87
N SER A 55 1.21 -0.53 12.20
CA SER A 55 1.86 0.75 11.92
C SER A 55 2.21 1.50 13.21
N THR A 56 3.33 2.21 13.21
CA THR A 56 3.81 3.00 14.35
C THR A 56 3.67 4.49 14.06
N ARG A 57 3.10 5.26 14.98
CA ARG A 57 2.96 6.72 14.81
C ARG A 57 4.31 7.42 14.95
N THR A 58 4.60 8.37 14.06
CA THR A 58 5.82 9.20 14.13
C THR A 58 5.61 10.41 15.02
N SER A 59 6.70 11.02 15.49
CA SER A 59 6.68 12.26 16.26
C SER A 59 6.04 13.44 15.51
N THR A 60 6.08 13.42 14.18
CA THR A 60 5.44 14.43 13.30
C THR A 60 3.96 14.16 13.01
N GLY A 61 3.40 13.07 13.56
CA GLY A 61 1.98 12.72 13.42
C GLY A 61 1.64 11.83 12.24
N GLY A 62 2.62 11.42 11.43
CA GLY A 62 2.48 10.40 10.38
C GLY A 62 2.55 8.97 10.94
N PHE A 63 2.64 7.98 10.04
CA PHE A 63 2.75 6.56 10.41
C PHE A 63 3.84 5.86 9.60
N CYS A 64 4.64 5.05 10.28
CA CYS A 64 5.51 4.06 9.68
C CYS A 64 4.76 2.75 9.50
N GLU A 65 5.00 2.08 8.38
CA GLU A 65 4.43 0.77 8.10
C GLU A 65 4.89 -0.30 9.10
N PRO A 66 4.15 -1.41 9.23
CA PRO A 66 4.60 -2.56 10.00
C PRO A 66 6.00 -3.02 9.59
N GLY A 67 6.86 -3.25 10.57
CA GLY A 67 8.28 -3.58 10.35
C GLY A 67 9.21 -2.36 10.20
N TYR A 68 8.65 -1.16 10.23
CA TYR A 68 9.39 0.10 10.23
C TYR A 68 9.13 0.87 11.52
N THR A 69 10.13 1.65 11.94
CA THR A 69 10.04 2.58 13.06
C THR A 69 10.52 3.96 12.63
N GLU A 70 10.13 4.99 13.38
CA GLU A 70 10.68 6.32 13.17
C GLU A 70 12.20 6.32 13.29
N HIS A 71 12.85 7.00 12.37
CA HIS A 71 14.30 7.10 12.29
C HIS A 71 14.83 7.95 13.44
N ARG A 72 15.73 7.37 14.23
CA ARG A 72 16.35 7.93 15.43
C ARG A 72 16.96 9.31 15.22
N PHE A 73 17.54 9.54 14.05
CA PHE A 73 18.23 10.79 13.70
C PHE A 73 17.43 11.69 12.74
N ARG A 74 16.26 11.26 12.25
CA ARG A 74 15.44 12.00 11.28
C ARG A 74 13.96 11.86 11.60
N SER A 75 13.45 12.82 12.37
CA SER A 75 12.04 12.87 12.75
C SER A 75 11.11 12.82 11.53
N GLY A 76 10.01 12.09 11.67
CA GLY A 76 9.01 11.89 10.62
C GLY A 76 9.41 10.95 9.48
N THR A 77 10.65 10.45 9.46
CA THR A 77 11.12 9.47 8.47
C THR A 77 11.06 8.07 9.04
N CYS A 78 10.71 7.09 8.23
CA CYS A 78 10.63 5.69 8.64
C CYS A 78 11.83 4.89 8.12
N ALA A 79 12.36 4.00 8.95
CA ALA A 79 13.40 3.06 8.58
C ALA A 79 13.05 1.65 9.03
N PRO A 80 13.51 0.61 8.30
CA PRO A 80 13.27 -0.77 8.70
C PRO A 80 13.84 -1.01 10.10
N THR A 81 13.08 -1.64 10.97
CA THR A 81 13.50 -1.90 12.36
C THR A 81 14.71 -2.83 12.43
N SER A 82 14.88 -3.69 11.44
CA SER A 82 16.05 -4.59 11.34
C SER A 82 17.33 -3.89 10.87
N TYR A 83 17.26 -2.64 10.42
CA TYR A 83 18.41 -1.94 9.84
C TYR A 83 19.10 -1.08 10.90
N GLN A 84 20.43 -1.04 10.86
CA GLN A 84 21.19 -0.13 11.69
C GLN A 84 21.04 1.29 11.16
N GLN A 85 20.58 2.20 12.00
CA GLN A 85 20.38 3.60 11.61
C GLN A 85 21.67 4.40 11.86
N CYS A 86 22.13 5.10 10.84
CA CYS A 86 23.34 5.92 10.86
C CYS A 86 23.02 7.38 11.21
N LYS A 87 23.97 8.07 11.84
CA LYS A 87 23.80 9.46 12.31
C LYS A 87 23.46 10.44 11.19
N ASN A 88 23.98 10.22 9.98
CA ASN A 88 23.70 11.03 8.80
C ASN A 88 22.29 10.78 8.21
N GLY A 89 21.52 9.84 8.76
CA GLY A 89 20.15 9.55 8.37
C GLY A 89 19.97 8.41 7.36
N PHE A 90 21.04 7.69 7.02
CA PHE A 90 20.96 6.47 6.23
C PHE A 90 20.69 5.26 7.14
N ALA A 91 20.23 4.15 6.56
CA ALA A 91 20.01 2.90 7.27
C ALA A 91 20.72 1.74 6.56
N CYS A 92 21.59 1.06 7.29
CA CYS A 92 22.40 -0.04 6.80
C CYS A 92 21.74 -1.39 7.08
N PRO A 93 21.70 -2.31 6.11
CA PRO A 93 21.05 -3.61 6.30
C PRO A 93 21.77 -4.46 7.36
N PRO A 94 21.09 -5.50 7.89
CA PRO A 94 21.74 -6.49 8.75
C PRO A 94 23.04 -7.02 8.14
N GLY A 95 24.06 -7.22 8.98
CA GLY A 95 25.39 -7.69 8.53
C GLY A 95 26.33 -6.59 8.04
N SER A 96 25.92 -5.32 8.07
CA SER A 96 26.76 -4.17 7.72
C SER A 96 26.87 -3.17 8.86
N THR A 97 27.86 -2.29 8.75
CA THR A 97 28.14 -1.25 9.76
C THR A 97 28.10 0.14 9.14
N CYS A 98 27.61 1.13 9.89
CA CYS A 98 27.75 2.53 9.53
C CYS A 98 29.20 2.99 9.70
N THR A 99 29.80 3.52 8.63
CA THR A 99 31.05 4.27 8.72
C THR A 99 30.82 5.63 9.38
N ASP A 100 31.90 6.35 9.73
CA ASP A 100 31.81 7.70 10.28
C ASP A 100 31.14 8.70 9.31
N ASP A 101 31.34 8.51 8.00
CA ASP A 101 30.64 9.25 6.94
C ASP A 101 29.19 8.79 6.73
N GLY A 102 28.79 7.73 7.44
CA GLY A 102 27.49 7.07 7.42
C GLY A 102 27.17 6.37 6.11
N GLN A 103 28.19 5.79 5.48
CA GLN A 103 28.05 4.77 4.45
C GLN A 103 27.92 3.39 5.11
N CYS A 104 27.48 2.38 4.35
CA CYS A 104 27.42 1.01 4.83
C CYS A 104 28.62 0.22 4.32
N GLU A 105 29.34 -0.42 5.23
CA GLU A 105 30.47 -1.32 4.92
C GLU A 105 30.22 -2.75 5.41
N GLY A 106 30.99 -3.71 4.87
CA GLY A 106 30.90 -5.12 5.26
C GLY A 106 29.89 -5.95 4.46
N LEU A 107 29.50 -5.50 3.27
CA LEU A 107 28.58 -6.24 2.38
C LEU A 107 29.29 -6.63 1.09
N GLU A 108 29.21 -7.91 0.76
CA GLU A 108 29.74 -8.44 -0.49
C GLU A 108 28.67 -8.44 -1.59
N ALA A 109 29.09 -8.16 -2.83
CA ALA A 109 28.23 -8.17 -4.01
C ALA A 109 28.13 -9.57 -4.65
N ASP A 110 27.83 -10.58 -3.83
CA ASP A 110 27.77 -12.00 -4.23
C ASP A 110 26.39 -12.45 -4.74
N GLY A 111 25.37 -11.62 -4.62
CA GLY A 111 24.01 -11.88 -5.09
C GLY A 111 23.84 -11.94 -6.62
N PRO A 112 22.60 -12.10 -7.12
CA PRO A 112 22.33 -12.23 -8.55
C PRO A 112 22.70 -10.95 -9.33
N ALA A 113 23.00 -11.12 -10.62
CA ALA A 113 23.12 -10.00 -11.54
C ALA A 113 21.76 -9.35 -11.78
N CYS A 114 21.72 -8.01 -11.78
CA CYS A 114 20.48 -7.24 -11.87
C CYS A 114 20.76 -5.83 -12.41
N GLY A 115 20.09 -5.42 -13.47
CA GLY A 115 20.16 -4.04 -13.98
C GLY A 115 21.59 -3.54 -14.28
N GLY A 116 22.49 -4.44 -14.69
CA GLY A 116 23.89 -4.11 -15.00
C GLY A 116 24.84 -4.14 -13.79
N ALA A 117 24.36 -4.46 -12.60
CA ALA A 117 25.18 -4.66 -11.40
C ALA A 117 24.96 -6.05 -10.78
N ARG A 118 25.66 -6.37 -9.70
CA ARG A 118 25.34 -7.52 -8.84
C ARG A 118 24.71 -7.02 -7.55
N CYS A 119 23.69 -7.73 -7.09
CA CYS A 119 23.08 -7.44 -5.79
C CYS A 119 24.01 -7.86 -4.65
N ILE A 120 23.90 -7.17 -3.51
CA ILE A 120 24.54 -7.63 -2.26
C ILE A 120 23.89 -8.92 -1.73
N THR A 121 24.58 -9.62 -0.83
CA THR A 121 24.10 -10.86 -0.20
C THR A 121 22.66 -10.73 0.34
N GLY A 122 21.85 -11.77 0.11
CA GLY A 122 20.46 -11.85 0.59
C GLY A 122 19.46 -10.99 -0.20
N ARG A 123 19.89 -10.27 -1.24
CA ARG A 123 19.00 -9.51 -2.12
C ARG A 123 18.69 -10.30 -3.38
N ILE A 124 17.52 -10.03 -3.96
CA ILE A 124 17.07 -10.63 -5.22
C ILE A 124 16.91 -9.57 -6.31
N CYS A 125 17.02 -10.00 -7.58
CA CYS A 125 16.69 -9.13 -8.70
C CYS A 125 15.19 -9.15 -8.95
N SER A 126 14.56 -7.98 -8.90
CA SER A 126 13.15 -7.83 -9.24
C SER A 126 12.92 -7.70 -10.75
N SER A 127 11.67 -7.85 -11.16
CA SER A 127 11.13 -7.60 -12.50
C SER A 127 11.39 -6.16 -13.00
N LYS A 128 11.67 -5.22 -12.09
CA LYS A 128 12.13 -3.86 -12.41
C LYS A 128 13.63 -3.74 -12.64
N ASN A 129 14.36 -4.85 -12.73
CA ASN A 129 15.82 -4.89 -12.80
C ASN A 129 16.49 -4.13 -11.64
N THR A 130 15.87 -4.16 -10.45
CA THR A 130 16.38 -3.52 -9.23
C THR A 130 16.61 -4.56 -8.15
N CYS A 131 17.73 -4.47 -7.44
CA CYS A 131 18.02 -5.30 -6.26
C CYS A 131 17.11 -4.93 -5.10
N ILE A 132 16.34 -5.89 -4.58
CA ILE A 132 15.41 -5.66 -3.46
C ILE A 132 15.71 -6.59 -2.29
N ASN A 133 15.32 -6.15 -1.08
CA ASN A 133 15.26 -7.04 0.08
C ASN A 133 13.90 -7.76 0.06
N PRO A 134 13.84 -9.08 -0.18
CA PRO A 134 12.58 -9.81 -0.23
C PRO A 134 11.82 -9.84 1.10
N ASP A 135 12.48 -9.55 2.23
CA ASP A 135 11.85 -9.49 3.56
C ASP A 135 11.06 -8.19 3.77
N LEU A 136 11.41 -7.13 3.04
CA LEU A 136 10.79 -5.80 3.19
C LEU A 136 9.93 -5.43 1.99
N ILE A 137 10.39 -5.82 0.80
CA ILE A 137 9.82 -5.44 -0.49
C ILE A 137 9.37 -6.71 -1.21
N GLN A 138 8.17 -6.65 -1.78
CA GLN A 138 7.67 -7.63 -2.72
C GLN A 138 7.65 -7.08 -4.13
N ASP A 139 7.95 -7.96 -5.07
CA ASP A 139 7.81 -7.72 -6.49
C ASP A 139 6.44 -8.17 -6.96
N CYS A 140 5.69 -7.28 -7.62
CA CYS A 140 4.37 -7.58 -8.14
C CYS A 140 4.38 -8.34 -9.46
N GLY A 141 5.57 -8.60 -10.04
CA GLY A 141 5.73 -9.41 -11.26
C GLY A 141 5.27 -8.73 -12.55
N ASN A 142 4.79 -7.49 -12.49
CA ASN A 142 4.31 -6.73 -13.65
C ASN A 142 5.40 -5.85 -14.30
N GLY A 143 6.66 -5.95 -13.84
CA GLY A 143 7.80 -5.17 -14.36
C GLY A 143 7.78 -3.68 -13.98
N ARG A 144 6.81 -3.22 -13.18
CA ARG A 144 6.56 -1.79 -12.91
C ARG A 144 6.43 -1.48 -11.42
N THR A 145 5.95 -2.43 -10.63
CA THR A 145 5.53 -2.19 -9.26
C THR A 145 6.34 -3.03 -8.28
N LEU A 146 6.95 -2.35 -7.31
CA LEU A 146 7.52 -2.94 -6.11
C LEU A 146 6.76 -2.34 -4.94
N CYS A 147 6.28 -3.18 -4.04
CA CYS A 147 5.53 -2.74 -2.86
C CYS A 147 6.26 -3.16 -1.60
N THR A 148 6.04 -2.45 -0.51
CA THR A 148 6.37 -2.99 0.80
C THR A 148 5.52 -4.22 1.10
N LYS A 149 5.95 -5.06 2.04
CA LYS A 149 5.17 -6.24 2.46
C LYS A 149 3.84 -5.90 3.14
N ALA A 150 3.67 -4.67 3.60
CA ALA A 150 2.43 -4.20 4.22
C ALA A 150 1.35 -3.81 3.18
N ALA A 151 1.77 -3.37 1.99
CA ALA A 151 0.85 -3.09 0.89
C ALA A 151 0.55 -4.35 0.07
N THR A 152 -0.51 -4.30 -0.73
CA THR A 152 -0.84 -5.33 -1.73
C THR A 152 -0.65 -4.77 -3.14
N CYS A 153 -0.27 -5.64 -4.08
CA CYS A 153 -0.13 -5.30 -5.49
C CYS A 153 -1.51 -5.03 -6.13
N GLN A 154 -1.67 -3.84 -6.69
CA GLN A 154 -2.90 -3.39 -7.33
C GLN A 154 -2.86 -3.65 -8.85
N GLU A 155 -4.01 -4.01 -9.42
CA GLU A 155 -4.23 -4.07 -10.87
C GLU A 155 -4.47 -2.67 -11.46
N PRO A 156 -3.92 -2.33 -12.64
CA PRO A 156 -2.87 -3.08 -13.37
C PRO A 156 -1.47 -2.86 -12.79
N SER A 157 -1.31 -1.81 -11.97
CA SER A 157 -0.06 -1.48 -11.29
C SER A 157 -0.32 -0.55 -10.12
N GLY A 158 0.45 -0.71 -9.05
CA GLY A 158 0.38 0.17 -7.87
C GLY A 158 0.46 -0.61 -6.58
N CYS A 159 0.63 0.11 -5.48
CA CYS A 159 0.64 -0.44 -4.14
C CYS A 159 -0.52 0.16 -3.36
N VAL A 160 -1.30 -0.67 -2.69
CA VAL A 160 -2.47 -0.24 -1.96
C VAL A 160 -2.57 -0.97 -0.63
N TYR A 161 -2.98 -0.27 0.42
CA TYR A 161 -3.29 -0.91 1.70
C TYR A 161 -4.73 -1.37 1.69
N VAL A 162 -4.91 -2.65 1.97
CA VAL A 162 -6.23 -3.27 2.09
C VAL A 162 -6.29 -4.12 3.35
N ALA A 163 -7.49 -4.28 3.89
CA ALA A 163 -7.76 -5.24 4.96
C ALA A 163 -7.36 -6.66 4.50
N PRO A 164 -7.01 -7.62 5.39
CA PRO A 164 -6.56 -8.96 4.99
C PRO A 164 -7.62 -9.81 4.25
N GLU A 165 -8.90 -9.50 4.45
CA GLU A 165 -10.01 -10.19 3.81
C GLU A 165 -9.96 -9.98 2.30
N ARG A 166 -10.25 -11.05 1.54
CA ARG A 166 -10.27 -11.03 0.08
C ARG A 166 -11.61 -11.57 -0.40
N THR A 167 -12.15 -10.94 -1.42
CA THR A 167 -13.28 -11.47 -2.19
C THR A 167 -12.87 -11.64 -3.65
N PRO A 168 -13.42 -12.62 -4.39
CA PRO A 168 -13.17 -12.72 -5.82
C PRO A 168 -13.70 -11.48 -6.56
N GLN A 169 -13.01 -11.08 -7.62
CA GLN A 169 -13.54 -10.10 -8.57
C GLN A 169 -14.79 -10.65 -9.27
N ILE A 170 -15.68 -9.76 -9.69
CA ILE A 170 -16.94 -10.11 -10.33
C ILE A 170 -16.82 -9.85 -11.84
N ARG A 171 -17.17 -10.83 -12.65
CA ARG A 171 -17.07 -10.74 -14.10
C ARG A 171 -18.06 -9.73 -14.67
N LYS A 172 -17.59 -8.88 -15.59
CA LYS A 172 -18.46 -8.03 -16.41
C LYS A 172 -19.13 -8.94 -17.45
N TYR A 173 -20.45 -9.04 -17.40
CA TYR A 173 -21.25 -9.84 -18.33
C TYR A 173 -21.13 -9.33 -19.77
#